data_AF-A0A3M1UI33-F1
#
_entry.id   AF-A0A3M1UI33-F1
#
_cell.length_a   1.000
_cell.length_b   1.000
_cell.length_c   1.000
_cell.angle_alpha   90.00
_cell.angle_beta   90.00
_cell.angle_gamma   90.00
#
_symmetry.space_group_name_H-M   'P 1'
#
loop_
_entity.id
_entity.type
_entity.pdbx_description
1 polymer ?
#
loop_
_entity_poly.entity_id
_entity_poly.type
_entity_poly.pdbx_seq_one_letter_code
_entity_poly.pdbx_strand_id
1 'polypeptide(L)'
;MLHIHQWLSLGLMMLILSTGWTQNLFNTESRSALDRQQAYYLQVAEEEGTSGNVSVSSVNFEVMRSTAFTLNLPDGASFQVIKKEEEALEGKRAFYLGEVSGAAGQVHLIRNGDMLTGHIQVEDKIYSIRPLTGGKHAIIEVDQAQFEACGTGERQLEVPQSMQSKPEDIRRQMPREWLEEGEEDASRSAGNCRIRVLVAYTTAVGAALADPLSTINLAIKLTNTGYANSGIGHRLELARAMKVNYTESSSQQTNLNRFTNPIDGYMDNIHSERARWRADMCHLLAINGTGIAWVSSNFSSVFAVTNYTYINGYTFGHETGHNHRANHDPTAYGGSSNYRGYGNPSGYFRTVMAYGSACGASPCTRVNEFSGPNNYYYHAPTASWYITGNSTQNNVAAHNIYGPGIADHYTSYTHAYYTSTTVKKDEAIHAAASLTIQNNATYPNFVYLNGSEGSFKASRRVTLRPGFRARSGSKFRAYLENCTPLRTGREEATLAGSEIAGSEHTVVSEVSSMQDFNIRSFPNPFKGSTTIAYTLPQTATVNVFVRNTLGQVVGKVVNGQQQAAGSYEYPFQAGQLAAGVYYLVLQAGEKQLVEKIVLAK
;
A
#
# COMPACT_ATOMS: atom_id res chain seq x y z
N MET A 1 -1.60 -55.07 -27.88
CA MET A 1 -0.38 -54.97 -27.05
C MET A 1 0.12 -53.53 -27.14
N LEU A 2 0.06 -52.86 -25.98
CA LEU A 2 0.72 -51.65 -25.48
C LEU A 2 1.14 -50.47 -26.41
N HIS A 3 0.49 -49.34 -26.13
CA HIS A 3 0.99 -47.96 -25.93
C HIS A 3 2.31 -47.50 -26.58
N ILE A 4 2.25 -46.37 -27.30
CA ILE A 4 2.67 -45.01 -26.85
C ILE A 4 2.36 -44.02 -27.99
N HIS A 5 1.55 -42.99 -27.72
CA HIS A 5 1.36 -41.83 -28.57
C HIS A 5 1.78 -40.56 -27.82
N GLN A 6 2.56 -39.73 -28.53
CA GLN A 6 2.73 -38.27 -28.40
C GLN A 6 3.39 -37.69 -27.15
N TRP A 7 4.62 -37.19 -27.32
CA TRP A 7 5.06 -35.87 -26.83
C TRP A 7 6.09 -35.30 -27.83
N LEU A 8 5.66 -34.34 -28.64
CA LEU A 8 6.46 -33.52 -29.56
C LEU A 8 6.37 -32.08 -29.04
N SER A 9 7.23 -31.67 -28.10
CA SER A 9 7.34 -30.26 -27.68
C SER A 9 8.54 -29.98 -26.76
N LEU A 10 9.76 -30.33 -27.16
CA LEU A 10 10.98 -29.99 -26.39
C LEU A 10 12.17 -29.54 -27.27
N GLY A 11 11.90 -29.00 -28.46
CA GLY A 11 12.94 -28.69 -29.45
C GLY A 11 12.82 -27.34 -30.14
N LEU A 12 12.20 -26.33 -29.50
CA LEU A 12 12.11 -24.98 -30.08
C LEU A 12 12.24 -23.86 -29.03
N MET A 13 13.24 -23.96 -28.15
CA MET A 13 13.62 -22.84 -27.27
C MET A 13 15.13 -22.85 -27.02
N MET A 14 15.91 -23.17 -28.05
CA MET A 14 17.36 -23.14 -28.00
C MET A 14 17.91 -22.98 -29.41
N LEU A 15 17.66 -21.83 -30.05
CA LEU A 15 18.46 -21.27 -31.16
C LEU A 15 17.88 -19.91 -31.63
N ILE A 16 18.01 -18.88 -30.80
CA ILE A 16 18.19 -17.50 -31.27
C ILE A 16 19.36 -16.91 -30.44
N LEU A 17 20.54 -17.49 -30.61
CA LEU A 17 21.80 -16.90 -30.15
C LEU A 17 22.82 -17.11 -31.27
N SER A 18 22.57 -16.50 -32.42
CA SER A 18 23.59 -16.31 -33.44
C SER A 18 23.51 -14.88 -33.96
N THR A 19 24.52 -14.10 -33.57
CA THR A 19 24.93 -12.82 -34.17
C THR A 19 24.01 -11.61 -33.97
N GLY A 20 23.63 -11.31 -32.72
CA GLY A 20 23.19 -9.97 -32.34
C GLY A 20 24.29 -9.30 -31.52
N TRP A 21 24.94 -8.26 -32.05
CA TRP A 21 25.76 -7.38 -31.23
C TRP A 21 24.90 -6.90 -30.06
N THR A 22 25.16 -7.35 -28.84
CA THR A 22 24.45 -6.82 -27.67
C THR A 22 24.91 -5.38 -27.50
N GLN A 23 24.09 -4.45 -28.00
CA GLN A 23 24.41 -3.04 -27.91
C GLN A 23 24.29 -2.60 -26.45
N ASN A 24 25.35 -1.93 -25.98
CA ASN A 24 25.47 -1.38 -24.64
C ASN A 24 24.47 -0.23 -24.44
N LEU A 25 23.85 -0.16 -23.27
CA LEU A 25 23.00 0.97 -22.91
C LEU A 25 23.83 2.26 -22.78
N PHE A 26 24.99 2.17 -22.15
CA PHE A 26 25.87 3.32 -21.93
C PHE A 26 27.09 3.26 -22.84
N ASN A 27 27.47 4.40 -23.40
CA ASN A 27 28.76 4.57 -24.06
C ASN A 27 29.56 5.60 -23.29
N THR A 28 30.74 5.24 -22.81
CA THR A 28 31.60 6.13 -22.01
C THR A 28 32.01 7.36 -22.80
N GLU A 29 31.99 8.51 -22.14
CA GLU A 29 32.30 9.81 -22.75
C GLU A 29 33.44 10.50 -22.00
N SER A 30 34.18 11.34 -22.73
CA SER A 30 35.21 12.18 -22.11
C SER A 30 34.59 13.40 -21.43
N ARG A 31 35.05 13.70 -20.21
CA ARG A 31 34.69 14.91 -19.48
C ARG A 31 35.05 16.20 -20.24
N SER A 32 36.10 16.15 -21.05
CA SER A 32 36.54 17.29 -21.87
C SER A 32 35.56 17.67 -22.98
N ALA A 33 34.61 16.79 -23.30
CA ALA A 33 33.60 17.02 -24.33
C ALA A 33 32.32 17.70 -23.79
N LEU A 34 32.28 18.06 -22.51
CA LEU A 34 31.11 18.67 -21.89
C LEU A 34 31.08 20.17 -22.12
N ASP A 35 29.89 20.68 -22.43
CA ASP A 35 29.64 22.12 -22.40
C ASP A 35 29.57 22.65 -20.96
N ARG A 36 29.45 23.97 -20.82
CA ARG A 36 29.45 24.63 -19.51
C ARG A 36 28.28 24.21 -18.62
N GLN A 37 27.10 23.97 -19.19
CA GLN A 37 25.91 23.58 -18.43
C GLN A 37 25.99 22.12 -17.99
N GLN A 38 26.46 21.25 -18.88
CA GLN A 38 26.74 19.84 -18.57
C GLN A 38 27.81 19.70 -17.49
N ALA A 39 28.90 20.47 -17.57
CA ALA A 39 29.95 20.50 -16.57
C ALA A 39 29.43 20.96 -15.20
N TYR A 40 28.52 21.94 -15.17
CA TYR A 40 27.87 22.38 -13.93
C TYR A 40 27.04 21.26 -13.29
N TYR A 41 26.18 20.57 -14.05
CA TYR A 41 25.39 19.46 -13.49
C TYR A 41 26.27 18.29 -13.04
N LEU A 42 27.36 18.03 -13.74
CA LEU A 42 28.33 17.02 -13.34
C LEU A 42 29.00 17.40 -12.01
N GLN A 43 29.46 18.64 -11.88
CA GLN A 43 30.06 19.15 -10.65
C GLN A 43 29.08 19.02 -9.47
N VAL A 44 27.82 19.44 -9.65
CA VAL A 44 26.78 19.28 -8.62
C VAL A 44 26.63 17.82 -8.21
N ALA A 45 26.63 16.89 -9.17
CA ALA A 45 26.54 15.46 -8.87
C ALA A 45 27.75 14.92 -8.11
N GLU A 46 28.95 15.43 -8.38
CA GLU A 46 30.19 15.00 -7.72
C GLU A 46 30.33 15.55 -6.29
N GLU A 47 29.78 16.73 -6.02
CA GLU A 47 29.83 17.37 -4.71
C GLU A 47 28.79 16.81 -3.72
N GLU A 48 27.89 15.93 -4.17
CA GLU A 48 26.91 15.29 -3.31
C GLU A 48 27.56 14.28 -2.37
N GLY A 49 27.26 14.41 -1.07
CA GLY A 49 27.86 13.53 -0.05
C GLY A 49 27.54 12.04 -0.20
N THR A 50 26.55 11.66 -1.02
CA THR A 50 26.22 10.24 -1.31
C THR A 50 26.87 9.71 -2.59
N SER A 51 27.61 10.54 -3.31
CA SER A 51 28.28 10.16 -4.56
C SER A 51 29.63 9.50 -4.28
N GLY A 52 29.80 8.29 -4.81
CA GLY A 52 31.08 7.62 -4.95
C GLY A 52 31.69 7.90 -6.32
N ASN A 53 32.01 6.84 -7.08
CA ASN A 53 32.58 6.99 -8.41
C ASN A 53 31.56 7.57 -9.40
N VAL A 54 31.97 8.64 -10.11
CA VAL A 54 31.14 9.30 -11.12
C VAL A 54 31.79 9.18 -12.51
N SER A 55 31.05 8.63 -13.46
CA SER A 55 31.44 8.61 -14.87
C SER A 55 30.43 9.35 -15.74
N VAL A 56 30.86 9.70 -16.95
CA VAL A 56 30.04 10.38 -17.95
C VAL A 56 29.78 9.41 -19.09
N SER A 57 28.53 9.32 -19.53
CA SER A 57 28.12 8.45 -20.62
C SER A 57 27.06 9.09 -21.50
N SER A 58 26.99 8.67 -22.76
CA SER A 58 25.79 8.82 -23.59
C SER A 58 24.93 7.56 -23.49
N VAL A 59 23.62 7.73 -23.72
CA VAL A 59 22.65 6.62 -23.67
C VAL A 59 22.22 6.21 -25.06
N ASN A 60 22.31 4.91 -25.34
CA ASN A 60 21.73 4.32 -26.54
C ASN A 60 20.25 3.96 -26.30
N PHE A 61 19.36 4.90 -26.57
CA PHE A 61 17.93 4.68 -26.36
C PHE A 61 17.29 3.62 -27.27
N GLU A 62 17.96 3.22 -28.36
CA GLU A 62 17.42 2.19 -29.26
C GLU A 62 17.37 0.84 -28.57
N VAL A 63 18.36 0.53 -27.72
CA VAL A 63 18.42 -0.77 -27.02
C VAL A 63 17.32 -0.93 -25.98
N MET A 64 16.80 0.17 -25.44
CA MET A 64 15.70 0.15 -24.48
C MET A 64 14.37 -0.28 -25.13
N ARG A 65 14.26 -0.33 -26.47
CA ARG A 65 13.08 -0.87 -27.16
C ARG A 65 13.01 -2.39 -27.11
N SER A 66 14.15 -3.05 -26.98
CA SER A 66 14.25 -4.51 -26.89
C SER A 66 13.67 -5.04 -25.57
N THR A 67 13.33 -6.32 -25.54
CA THR A 67 12.89 -7.03 -24.33
C THR A 67 14.04 -7.30 -23.36
N ALA A 68 15.28 -7.27 -23.85
CA ALA A 68 16.49 -7.31 -23.03
C ALA A 68 17.60 -6.45 -23.64
N PHE A 69 18.49 -5.92 -22.80
CA PHE A 69 19.66 -5.13 -23.20
C PHE A 69 20.84 -5.29 -22.22
N THR A 70 22.04 -4.95 -22.67
CA THR A 70 23.23 -4.95 -21.81
C THR A 70 23.35 -3.64 -21.04
N LEU A 71 23.49 -3.76 -19.72
CA LEU A 71 23.83 -2.69 -18.81
C LEU A 71 25.29 -2.81 -18.41
N ASN A 72 26.12 -1.90 -18.88
CA ASN A 72 27.54 -1.85 -18.61
C ASN A 72 27.85 -0.67 -17.69
N LEU A 73 28.38 -0.98 -16.51
CA LEU A 73 28.58 -0.05 -15.42
C LEU A 73 30.01 0.53 -15.42
N PRO A 74 30.23 1.67 -14.74
CA PRO A 74 31.53 2.36 -14.77
C PRO A 74 32.69 1.57 -14.16
N ASP A 75 32.40 0.62 -13.27
CA ASP A 75 33.38 -0.28 -12.67
C ASP A 75 33.78 -1.46 -13.60
N GLY A 76 33.26 -1.47 -14.83
CA GLY A 76 33.50 -2.50 -15.82
C GLY A 76 32.55 -3.68 -15.73
N ALA A 77 31.67 -3.73 -14.72
CA ALA A 77 30.66 -4.79 -14.60
C ALA A 77 29.65 -4.68 -15.76
N SER A 78 29.15 -5.82 -16.23
CA SER A 78 28.17 -5.87 -17.32
C SER A 78 27.12 -6.91 -17.04
N PHE A 79 25.86 -6.52 -17.17
CA PHE A 79 24.71 -7.36 -16.83
C PHE A 79 23.68 -7.34 -17.95
N GLN A 80 22.98 -8.46 -18.14
CA GLN A 80 21.78 -8.50 -18.98
C GLN A 80 20.59 -8.02 -18.17
N VAL A 81 19.84 -7.05 -18.68
CA VAL A 81 18.62 -6.55 -18.07
C VAL A 81 17.44 -7.04 -18.90
N ILE A 82 16.49 -7.72 -18.25
CA ILE A 82 15.25 -8.19 -18.87
C ILE A 82 14.13 -7.22 -18.49
N LYS A 83 13.51 -6.60 -19.49
CA LYS A 83 12.38 -5.68 -19.29
C LYS A 83 11.18 -6.44 -18.71
N LYS A 84 10.59 -5.91 -17.64
CA LYS A 84 9.39 -6.43 -16.99
C LYS A 84 8.18 -5.55 -17.20
N GLU A 85 8.37 -4.25 -17.15
CA GLU A 85 7.30 -3.27 -17.25
C GLU A 85 7.76 -2.08 -18.08
N GLU A 86 6.82 -1.53 -18.84
CA GLU A 86 6.96 -0.26 -19.53
C GLU A 86 5.64 0.50 -19.38
N GLU A 87 5.70 1.72 -18.89
CA GLU A 87 4.53 2.56 -18.62
C GLU A 87 4.75 3.95 -19.19
N ALA A 88 3.76 4.44 -19.96
CA ALA A 88 3.73 5.84 -20.38
C ALA A 88 3.35 6.72 -19.18
N LEU A 89 4.14 7.77 -18.94
CA LEU A 89 3.90 8.74 -17.88
C LEU A 89 3.46 10.08 -18.48
N GLU A 90 2.99 11.00 -17.63
CA GLU A 90 2.57 12.33 -18.07
C GLU A 90 3.66 13.07 -18.86
N GLY A 91 3.24 13.71 -19.96
CA GLY A 91 4.13 14.36 -20.92
C GLY A 91 4.77 13.38 -21.89
N LYS A 92 6.06 13.57 -22.19
CA LYS A 92 6.85 12.69 -23.08
C LYS A 92 7.67 11.65 -22.29
N ARG A 93 7.24 11.33 -21.06
CA ARG A 93 7.99 10.46 -20.15
C ARG A 93 7.55 9.00 -20.26
N ALA A 94 8.49 8.09 -20.06
CA ALA A 94 8.21 6.66 -19.97
C ALA A 94 9.02 6.03 -18.84
N PHE A 95 8.36 5.18 -18.05
CA PHE A 95 8.98 4.35 -17.03
C PHE A 95 9.30 2.98 -17.58
N TYR A 96 10.45 2.45 -17.19
CA TYR A 96 10.91 1.11 -17.48
C TYR A 96 11.34 0.43 -16.18
N LEU A 97 10.80 -0.77 -15.93
CA LEU A 97 11.29 -1.69 -14.90
C LEU A 97 12.01 -2.86 -15.59
N GLY A 98 13.23 -3.16 -15.14
CA GLY A 98 13.98 -4.32 -15.55
C GLY A 98 14.46 -5.15 -14.37
N GLU A 99 14.64 -6.45 -14.59
CA GLU A 99 15.35 -7.35 -13.67
C GLU A 99 16.72 -7.68 -14.24
N VAL A 100 17.71 -7.81 -13.35
CA VAL A 100 19.05 -8.25 -13.73
C VAL A 100 19.04 -9.77 -13.89
N SER A 101 19.45 -10.26 -15.06
CA SER A 101 19.57 -11.69 -15.32
C SER A 101 20.83 -12.26 -14.67
N GLY A 102 20.67 -13.31 -13.88
CA GLY A 102 21.79 -14.02 -13.25
C GLY A 102 22.35 -13.38 -11.97
N ALA A 103 21.79 -12.26 -11.52
CA ALA A 103 22.11 -11.62 -10.25
C ALA A 103 20.82 -11.05 -9.62
N ALA A 104 20.80 -10.85 -8.30
CA ALA A 104 19.71 -10.11 -7.68
C ALA A 104 19.85 -8.64 -8.06
N GLY A 105 18.82 -8.04 -8.65
CA GLY A 105 18.88 -6.64 -9.03
C GLY A 105 17.67 -6.17 -9.81
N GLN A 106 17.39 -4.88 -9.70
CA GLN A 106 16.30 -4.21 -10.39
C GLN A 106 16.80 -2.90 -10.99
N VAL A 107 16.21 -2.52 -12.12
CA VAL A 107 16.57 -1.34 -12.89
C VAL A 107 15.31 -0.52 -13.12
N HIS A 108 15.28 0.70 -12.58
CA HIS A 108 14.17 1.65 -12.72
C HIS A 108 14.65 2.85 -13.52
N LEU A 109 14.10 3.03 -14.72
CA LEU A 109 14.51 4.10 -15.64
C LEU A 109 13.32 4.96 -16.00
N ILE A 110 13.49 6.27 -15.93
CA ILE A 110 12.56 7.28 -16.43
C ILE A 110 13.22 7.97 -17.61
N ARG A 111 12.68 7.72 -18.81
CA ARG A 111 13.11 8.41 -20.02
C ARG A 111 12.27 9.65 -20.25
N ASN A 112 12.90 10.75 -20.63
CA ASN A 112 12.26 11.97 -21.11
C ASN A 112 13.04 12.51 -22.32
N GLY A 113 12.61 12.17 -23.53
CA GLY A 113 13.36 12.51 -24.74
C GLY A 113 14.74 11.86 -24.77
N ASP A 114 15.79 12.69 -24.72
CA ASP A 114 17.22 12.32 -24.64
C ASP A 114 17.75 12.27 -23.20
N MET A 115 16.92 12.60 -22.20
CA MET A 115 17.26 12.50 -20.79
C MET A 115 16.81 11.16 -20.21
N LEU A 116 17.63 10.63 -19.30
CA LEU A 116 17.39 9.37 -18.60
C LEU A 116 17.73 9.61 -17.13
N THR A 117 16.73 9.46 -16.27
CA THR A 117 16.91 9.46 -14.82
C THR A 117 16.68 8.05 -14.33
N GLY A 118 17.51 7.52 -13.44
CA GLY A 118 17.31 6.14 -13.04
C GLY A 118 18.05 5.69 -11.80
N HIS A 119 17.61 4.51 -11.35
CA HIS A 119 18.14 3.75 -10.23
C HIS A 119 18.45 2.35 -10.73
N ILE A 120 19.65 1.88 -10.44
CA ILE A 120 20.10 0.53 -10.73
C ILE A 120 20.54 -0.07 -9.40
N GLN A 121 19.86 -1.12 -8.97
CA GLN A 121 20.36 -1.99 -7.91
C GLN A 121 20.90 -3.27 -8.55
N VAL A 122 22.15 -3.60 -8.29
CA VAL A 122 22.71 -4.92 -8.61
C VAL A 122 23.45 -5.42 -7.38
N GLU A 123 23.04 -6.58 -6.89
CA GLU A 123 23.50 -7.16 -5.63
C GLU A 123 23.35 -6.16 -4.47
N ASP A 124 24.46 -5.77 -3.84
CA ASP A 124 24.52 -4.80 -2.76
C ASP A 124 24.87 -3.38 -3.23
N LYS A 125 25.14 -3.17 -4.54
CA LYS A 125 25.49 -1.86 -5.09
C LYS A 125 24.27 -1.13 -5.66
N ILE A 126 24.33 0.19 -5.58
CA ILE A 126 23.33 1.09 -6.16
C ILE A 126 24.05 2.07 -7.07
N TYR A 127 23.49 2.29 -8.26
CA TYR A 127 23.92 3.34 -9.18
C TYR A 127 22.75 4.28 -9.50
N SER A 128 23.04 5.57 -9.52
CA SER A 128 22.14 6.63 -9.95
C SER A 128 22.52 7.09 -11.35
N ILE A 129 21.52 7.29 -12.20
CA ILE A 129 21.69 7.88 -13.54
C ILE A 129 21.07 9.27 -13.50
N ARG A 130 21.87 10.30 -13.83
CA ARG A 130 21.40 11.69 -13.84
C ARG A 130 21.66 12.34 -15.20
N PRO A 131 20.65 12.95 -15.82
CA PRO A 131 20.86 13.68 -17.07
C PRO A 131 21.68 14.95 -16.84
N LEU A 132 22.61 15.22 -17.75
CA LEU A 132 23.41 16.44 -17.82
C LEU A 132 22.91 17.41 -18.90
N THR A 133 21.85 17.04 -19.64
CA THR A 133 21.36 17.62 -20.92
C THR A 133 22.15 17.18 -22.15
N GLY A 134 21.57 17.31 -23.35
CA GLY A 134 22.23 17.00 -24.63
C GLY A 134 22.59 15.52 -24.81
N GLY A 135 21.77 14.61 -24.29
CA GLY A 135 21.98 13.16 -24.35
C GLY A 135 23.18 12.63 -23.54
N LYS A 136 23.77 13.44 -22.66
CA LYS A 136 24.85 13.04 -21.74
C LYS A 136 24.31 12.84 -20.33
N HIS A 137 24.91 11.91 -19.60
CA HIS A 137 24.44 11.48 -18.28
C HIS A 137 25.64 11.22 -17.37
N ALA A 138 25.47 11.54 -16.08
CA ALA A 138 26.34 11.05 -15.02
C ALA A 138 25.83 9.69 -14.55
N ILE A 139 26.72 8.71 -14.48
CA ILE A 139 26.48 7.41 -13.85
C ILE A 139 27.27 7.41 -12.55
N ILE A 140 26.55 7.36 -11.43
CA ILE A 140 27.08 7.62 -10.09
C ILE A 140 26.91 6.33 -9.29
N GLU A 141 28.01 5.74 -8.83
CA GLU A 141 27.97 4.75 -7.77
C GLU A 141 27.55 5.45 -6.47
N VAL A 142 26.50 4.95 -5.83
CA VAL A 142 25.93 5.56 -4.62
C VAL A 142 26.60 4.95 -3.39
N ASP A 143 27.27 5.79 -2.58
CA ASP A 143 27.83 5.37 -1.31
C ASP A 143 26.72 5.26 -0.25
N GLN A 144 26.27 4.03 -0.04
CA GLN A 144 25.22 3.71 0.92
C GLN A 144 25.63 3.96 2.39
N ALA A 145 26.93 4.03 2.69
CA ALA A 145 27.41 4.31 4.04
C ALA A 145 27.12 5.76 4.47
N GLN A 146 26.96 6.67 3.51
CA GLN A 146 26.66 8.10 3.75
C GLN A 146 25.16 8.36 3.99
N PHE A 147 24.32 7.32 3.92
CA PHE A 147 22.90 7.43 4.23
C PHE A 147 22.66 7.48 5.73
N GLU A 148 22.78 8.69 6.25
CA GLU A 148 22.43 9.07 7.62
C GLU A 148 20.96 8.75 7.98
N ALA A 149 20.68 8.80 9.28
CA ALA A 149 19.34 8.72 9.84
C ALA A 149 18.43 9.85 9.29
N CYS A 150 17.13 9.60 9.22
CA CYS A 150 16.19 10.70 8.97
C CYS A 150 16.12 11.62 10.20
N GLY A 151 15.80 12.90 9.98
CA GLY A 151 15.70 13.89 11.04
C GLY A 151 16.94 14.03 11.92
N THR A 152 18.16 13.73 11.42
CA THR A 152 19.41 13.91 12.19
C THR A 152 19.46 15.32 12.80
N GLY A 153 19.58 15.38 14.12
CA GLY A 153 19.57 16.64 14.88
C GLY A 153 18.19 17.15 15.32
N GLU A 154 17.10 16.46 14.96
CA GLU A 154 15.72 16.82 15.28
C GLU A 154 15.06 15.72 16.15
N ARG A 155 14.05 16.08 16.96
CA ARG A 155 13.33 15.12 17.82
C ARG A 155 12.25 14.40 17.02
N GLN A 156 11.83 13.19 17.44
CA GLN A 156 10.66 12.54 16.84
C GLN A 156 9.44 13.46 16.87
N LEU A 157 8.82 13.59 15.70
CA LEU A 157 7.82 14.62 15.45
C LEU A 157 6.42 14.08 15.52
N GLU A 158 5.80 14.39 16.65
CA GLU A 158 4.35 14.50 16.69
C GLU A 158 3.94 15.86 16.12
N VAL A 159 2.82 15.89 15.42
CA VAL A 159 2.24 17.13 14.89
C VAL A 159 2.02 18.09 16.06
N PRO A 160 2.60 19.31 16.05
CA PRO A 160 2.43 20.27 17.14
C PRO A 160 0.96 20.59 17.33
N GLN A 161 0.49 20.71 18.59
CA GLN A 161 -0.92 20.98 18.89
C GLN A 161 -1.48 22.21 18.15
N SER A 162 -0.64 23.23 17.92
CA SER A 162 -1.01 24.41 17.14
C SER A 162 -1.30 24.14 15.65
N MET A 163 -0.75 23.05 15.11
CA MET A 163 -0.98 22.55 13.75
C MET A 163 -1.98 21.38 13.71
N GLN A 164 -2.49 20.91 14.87
CA GLN A 164 -3.56 19.92 14.97
C GLN A 164 -4.95 20.54 14.75
N SER A 165 -5.08 21.49 13.81
CA SER A 165 -6.40 21.97 13.41
C SER A 165 -7.21 20.80 12.86
N LYS A 166 -8.50 20.71 13.23
CA LYS A 166 -9.35 19.62 12.74
C LYS A 166 -9.45 19.74 11.22
N PRO A 167 -9.51 18.62 10.47
CA PRO A 167 -9.68 18.65 9.02
C PRO A 167 -10.84 19.56 8.54
N GLU A 168 -11.87 19.73 9.37
CA GLU A 168 -13.01 20.63 9.10
C GLU A 168 -12.70 22.13 9.26
N ASP A 169 -11.73 22.50 10.10
CA ASP A 169 -11.37 23.91 10.37
C ASP A 169 -10.52 24.49 9.23
N ILE A 170 -9.56 23.72 8.71
CA ILE A 170 -8.80 24.11 7.51
C ILE A 170 -9.75 24.29 6.33
N ARG A 171 -10.72 23.39 6.16
CA ARG A 171 -11.68 23.47 5.04
C ARG A 171 -12.67 24.64 5.16
N ARG A 172 -13.04 25.09 6.36
CA ARG A 172 -13.83 26.32 6.57
C ARG A 172 -13.03 27.58 6.24
N GLN A 173 -11.70 27.50 6.36
CA GLN A 173 -10.77 28.58 6.03
C GLN A 173 -10.36 28.56 4.55
N MET A 174 -10.61 27.46 3.82
CA MET A 174 -10.40 27.39 2.37
C MET A 174 -11.52 28.14 1.64
N PRO A 175 -11.19 29.10 0.75
CA PRO A 175 -12.16 29.74 -0.14
C PRO A 175 -13.02 28.70 -0.87
N ARG A 176 -14.34 28.94 -0.92
CA ARG A 176 -15.29 28.05 -1.61
C ARG A 176 -14.95 27.87 -3.09
N GLU A 177 -14.39 28.91 -3.71
CA GLU A 177 -13.88 28.94 -5.08
C GLU A 177 -12.81 27.85 -5.33
N TRP A 178 -12.07 27.42 -4.30
CA TRP A 178 -11.04 26.36 -4.41
C TRP A 178 -11.60 24.93 -4.40
N LEU A 179 -12.90 24.76 -4.11
CA LEU A 179 -13.57 23.46 -4.10
C LEU A 179 -14.30 23.14 -5.41
N GLU A 180 -14.56 24.15 -6.25
CA GLU A 180 -15.47 24.10 -7.40
C GLU A 180 -14.77 23.94 -8.77
N GLU A 181 -13.46 24.21 -8.89
CA GLU A 181 -12.73 24.22 -10.18
C GLU A 181 -11.79 23.02 -10.44
N GLY A 182 -12.13 21.82 -9.98
CA GLY A 182 -11.44 20.60 -10.43
C GLY A 182 -12.25 19.94 -11.53
N GLU A 183 -11.73 19.83 -12.75
CA GLU A 183 -12.30 18.91 -13.75
C GLU A 183 -12.52 17.55 -13.07
N GLU A 184 -13.71 16.98 -13.21
CA GLU A 184 -14.00 15.64 -12.73
C GLU A 184 -13.08 14.66 -13.46
N ASP A 185 -11.98 14.29 -12.81
CA ASP A 185 -11.13 13.20 -13.26
C ASP A 185 -11.94 11.89 -13.07
N ALA A 186 -12.70 11.55 -14.11
CA ALA A 186 -13.54 10.36 -14.22
C ALA A 186 -12.76 9.04 -14.06
N SER A 187 -11.43 9.10 -13.89
CA SER A 187 -10.55 7.95 -13.64
C SER A 187 -10.58 7.43 -12.19
N ARG A 188 -11.33 8.07 -11.28
CA ARG A 188 -11.62 7.49 -9.96
C ARG A 188 -12.55 6.26 -10.10
N SER A 189 -11.99 5.17 -10.61
CA SER A 189 -12.52 3.85 -10.34
C SER A 189 -12.39 3.62 -8.83
N ALA A 190 -13.53 3.63 -8.13
CA ALA A 190 -13.62 2.96 -6.83
C ALA A 190 -12.92 1.58 -6.97
N GLY A 191 -11.95 1.30 -6.10
CA GLY A 191 -11.30 -0.02 -6.03
C GLY A 191 -9.78 -0.11 -6.14
N ASN A 192 -9.07 0.91 -6.61
CA ASN A 192 -7.63 0.76 -6.92
C ASN A 192 -6.63 1.19 -5.83
N CYS A 193 -7.09 1.63 -4.64
CA CYS A 193 -6.27 2.11 -3.53
C CYS A 193 -5.02 2.90 -3.93
N ARG A 194 -5.20 3.87 -4.83
CA ARG A 194 -4.18 4.84 -5.21
C ARG A 194 -4.19 5.99 -4.20
N ILE A 195 -3.04 6.29 -3.64
CA ILE A 195 -2.80 7.47 -2.82
C ILE A 195 -2.20 8.52 -3.74
N ARG A 196 -2.97 9.57 -4.04
CA ARG A 196 -2.52 10.66 -4.90
C ARG A 196 -1.57 11.58 -4.13
N VAL A 197 -0.38 11.82 -4.66
CA VAL A 197 0.67 12.61 -4.01
C VAL A 197 0.95 13.87 -4.82
N LEU A 198 0.87 15.04 -4.18
CA LEU A 198 1.46 16.26 -4.72
C LEU A 198 2.92 16.31 -4.30
N VAL A 199 3.83 16.30 -5.26
CA VAL A 199 5.27 16.40 -5.01
C VAL A 199 5.78 17.78 -5.43
N ALA A 200 6.14 18.60 -4.45
CA ALA A 200 6.77 19.89 -4.66
C ALA A 200 8.30 19.74 -4.71
N TYR A 201 8.99 20.67 -5.37
CA TYR A 201 10.45 20.79 -5.29
C TYR A 201 10.90 22.25 -5.19
N THR A 202 11.96 22.50 -4.42
CA THR A 202 12.45 23.86 -4.17
C THR A 202 13.17 24.48 -5.37
N THR A 203 13.44 25.79 -5.28
CA THR A 203 14.27 26.49 -6.27
C THR A 203 15.65 25.86 -6.41
N ALA A 204 16.24 25.42 -5.29
CA ALA A 204 17.56 24.79 -5.27
C ALA A 204 17.56 23.42 -5.97
N VAL A 205 16.55 22.57 -5.72
CA VAL A 205 16.40 21.29 -6.44
C VAL A 205 16.26 21.52 -7.95
N GLY A 206 15.47 22.54 -8.35
CA GLY A 206 15.31 22.89 -9.76
C GLY A 206 16.57 23.44 -10.43
N ALA A 207 17.55 23.93 -9.65
CA ALA A 207 18.86 24.33 -10.16
C ALA A 207 19.83 23.14 -10.21
N ALA A 208 19.75 22.21 -9.26
CA ALA A 208 20.63 21.05 -9.14
C ALA A 208 20.32 19.90 -10.12
N LEU A 209 19.10 19.85 -10.66
CA LEU A 209 18.65 18.78 -11.55
C LEU A 209 18.26 19.31 -12.93
N ALA A 210 18.73 18.64 -13.99
CA ALA A 210 18.30 18.92 -15.35
C ALA A 210 16.84 18.48 -15.61
N ASP A 211 16.36 17.42 -14.93
CA ASP A 211 14.97 16.93 -15.04
C ASP A 211 14.38 16.54 -13.67
N PRO A 212 14.00 17.53 -12.83
CA PRO A 212 13.47 17.27 -11.49
C PRO A 212 12.19 16.44 -11.49
N LEU A 213 11.37 16.52 -12.55
CA LEU A 213 10.12 15.76 -12.64
C LEU A 213 10.37 14.27 -12.88
N SER A 214 11.41 13.91 -13.65
CA SER A 214 11.79 12.50 -13.81
C SER A 214 12.37 11.92 -12.51
N THR A 215 13.05 12.74 -11.70
CA THR A 215 13.47 12.36 -10.33
C THR A 215 12.27 12.12 -9.41
N ILE A 216 11.22 12.94 -9.49
CA ILE A 216 9.97 12.73 -8.75
C ILE A 216 9.29 11.42 -9.17
N ASN A 217 9.18 11.17 -10.49
CA ASN A 217 8.61 9.92 -11.00
C ASN A 217 9.42 8.71 -10.51
N LEU A 218 10.74 8.78 -10.52
CA LEU A 218 11.60 7.73 -9.99
C LEU A 218 11.30 7.45 -8.50
N ALA A 219 11.18 8.49 -7.68
CA ALA A 219 10.87 8.34 -6.25
C ALA A 219 9.52 7.62 -6.01
N ILE A 220 8.49 7.97 -6.79
CA ILE A 220 7.18 7.30 -6.75
C ILE A 220 7.32 5.83 -7.15
N LYS A 221 8.03 5.52 -8.24
CA LYS A 221 8.19 4.15 -8.74
C LYS A 221 9.03 3.27 -7.79
N LEU A 222 10.09 3.80 -7.21
CA LEU A 222 10.88 3.09 -6.19
C LEU A 222 10.03 2.77 -4.95
N THR A 223 9.23 3.73 -4.49
CA THR A 223 8.34 3.53 -3.33
C THR A 223 7.27 2.48 -3.62
N ASN A 224 6.65 2.53 -4.81
CA ASN A 224 5.68 1.53 -5.24
C ASN A 224 6.28 0.13 -5.39
N THR A 225 7.54 0.05 -5.81
CA THR A 225 8.27 -1.22 -5.86
C THR A 225 8.47 -1.77 -4.45
N GLY A 226 8.87 -0.93 -3.49
CA GLY A 226 8.96 -1.33 -2.08
C GLY A 226 7.64 -1.80 -1.51
N TYR A 227 6.53 -1.14 -1.87
CA TYR A 227 5.19 -1.61 -1.49
C TYR A 227 4.84 -2.97 -2.10
N ALA A 228 5.17 -3.19 -3.38
CA ALA A 228 4.91 -4.45 -4.06
C ALA A 228 5.73 -5.60 -3.45
N ASN A 229 7.04 -5.38 -3.25
CA ASN A 229 7.95 -6.33 -2.64
C ASN A 229 7.45 -6.77 -1.25
N SER A 230 6.89 -5.83 -0.49
CA SER A 230 6.40 -6.07 0.87
C SER A 230 4.91 -6.42 0.97
N GLY A 231 4.22 -6.71 -0.13
CA GLY A 231 2.81 -7.11 -0.11
C GLY A 231 1.85 -6.03 0.41
N ILE A 232 2.23 -4.76 0.37
CA ILE A 232 1.38 -3.62 0.72
C ILE A 232 0.34 -3.43 -0.39
N GLY A 233 -0.93 -3.24 -0.02
CA GLY A 233 -2.06 -3.28 -0.96
C GLY A 233 -2.35 -2.00 -1.75
N HIS A 234 -1.76 -0.86 -1.37
CA HIS A 234 -1.94 0.44 -2.03
C HIS A 234 -0.71 0.85 -2.85
N ARG A 235 -0.86 1.86 -3.70
CA ARG A 235 0.22 2.45 -4.51
C ARG A 235 0.14 3.98 -4.46
N LEU A 236 1.27 4.65 -4.57
CA LEU A 236 1.34 6.08 -4.83
C LEU A 236 1.06 6.37 -6.30
N GLU A 237 0.35 7.46 -6.54
CA GLU A 237 0.10 8.03 -7.86
C GLU A 237 0.48 9.51 -7.81
N LEU A 238 1.21 9.99 -8.82
CA LEU A 238 1.57 11.40 -8.88
C LEU A 238 0.33 12.21 -9.25
N ALA A 239 -0.15 13.02 -8.31
CA ALA A 239 -1.29 13.92 -8.52
C ALA A 239 -0.88 15.19 -9.25
N ARG A 240 0.28 15.72 -8.86
CA ARG A 240 0.92 16.89 -9.44
C ARG A 240 2.37 16.92 -9.00
N ALA A 241 3.26 17.30 -9.91
CA ALA A 241 4.59 17.77 -9.57
C ALA A 241 4.71 19.28 -9.82
N MET A 242 5.34 20.02 -8.91
CA MET A 242 5.47 21.47 -9.08
C MET A 242 6.69 22.07 -8.39
N LYS A 243 7.24 23.13 -9.01
CA LYS A 243 8.24 23.98 -8.37
C LYS A 243 7.57 24.92 -7.37
N VAL A 244 8.16 25.10 -6.20
CA VAL A 244 7.78 26.15 -5.25
C VAL A 244 8.84 27.24 -5.19
N ASN A 245 8.40 28.49 -5.04
CA ASN A 245 9.29 29.61 -4.79
C ASN A 245 9.65 29.65 -3.31
N TYR A 246 10.54 28.76 -2.89
CA TYR A 246 10.95 28.61 -1.51
C TYR A 246 12.47 28.47 -1.41
N THR A 247 13.06 29.26 -0.51
CA THR A 247 14.46 29.14 -0.10
C THR A 247 14.50 28.33 1.19
N GLU A 248 15.24 27.23 1.15
CA GLU A 248 15.31 26.27 2.25
C GLU A 248 15.92 26.88 3.51
N SER A 249 15.34 26.54 4.66
CA SER A 249 16.01 26.66 5.95
C SER A 249 17.06 25.55 6.08
N SER A 250 18.09 25.78 6.90
CA SER A 250 19.02 24.74 7.30
C SER A 250 18.38 23.71 8.25
N SER A 251 17.29 24.07 8.93
CA SER A 251 16.52 23.13 9.77
C SER A 251 15.46 22.40 8.93
N GLN A 252 15.54 21.08 8.94
CA GLN A 252 14.56 20.20 8.31
C GLN A 252 13.18 20.39 8.94
N GLN A 253 13.13 20.56 10.27
CA GLN A 253 11.88 20.84 10.97
C GLN A 253 11.20 22.10 10.47
N THR A 254 11.98 23.16 10.26
CA THR A 254 11.45 24.44 9.77
C THR A 254 10.87 24.28 8.36
N ASN A 255 11.55 23.51 7.49
CA ASN A 255 11.07 23.22 6.15
C ASN A 255 9.74 22.42 6.18
N LEU A 256 9.64 21.41 7.04
CA LEU A 256 8.41 20.63 7.20
C LEU A 256 7.26 21.47 7.76
N ASN A 257 7.53 22.30 8.77
CA ASN A 257 6.54 23.21 9.37
C ASN A 257 5.96 24.16 8.31
N ARG A 258 6.84 24.82 7.55
CA ARG A 258 6.46 25.74 6.47
C ARG A 258 5.70 25.05 5.34
N PHE A 259 6.08 23.83 5.00
CA PHE A 259 5.35 23.06 3.99
C PHE A 259 3.97 22.59 4.45
N THR A 260 3.75 22.49 5.77
CA THR A 260 2.50 21.99 6.37
C THR A 260 1.55 23.13 6.75
N ASN A 261 2.06 24.30 7.12
CA ASN A 261 1.27 25.41 7.61
C ASN A 261 0.64 26.20 6.45
N PRO A 262 -0.69 26.36 6.40
CA PRO A 262 -1.36 27.00 5.26
C PRO A 262 -1.29 28.52 5.23
N ILE A 263 -0.79 29.17 6.27
CA ILE A 263 -0.93 30.62 6.47
C ILE A 263 0.32 31.28 7.08
N ASP A 264 1.50 30.67 6.95
CA ASP A 264 2.73 31.25 7.50
C ASP A 264 3.51 32.12 6.48
N GLY A 265 2.97 32.26 5.26
CA GLY A 265 3.57 33.04 4.19
C GLY A 265 4.60 32.24 3.36
N TYR A 266 4.80 30.95 3.65
CA TYR A 266 5.73 30.09 2.92
C TYR A 266 4.98 28.94 2.26
N MET A 267 5.04 28.87 0.93
CA MET A 267 4.42 27.76 0.18
C MET A 267 2.91 27.58 0.44
N ASP A 268 2.21 28.57 1.00
CA ASP A 268 0.77 28.52 1.31
C ASP A 268 -0.08 28.05 0.11
N ASN A 269 0.35 28.35 -1.12
CA ASN A 269 -0.30 27.94 -2.35
C ASN A 269 -0.37 26.41 -2.52
N ILE A 270 0.49 25.63 -1.85
CA ILE A 270 0.45 24.16 -1.84
C ILE A 270 -0.90 23.63 -1.40
N HIS A 271 -1.58 24.28 -0.46
CA HIS A 271 -2.87 23.81 0.01
C HIS A 271 -3.97 23.98 -1.04
N SER A 272 -3.93 25.08 -1.79
CA SER A 272 -4.85 25.29 -2.92
C SER A 272 -4.58 24.29 -4.05
N GLU A 273 -3.31 23.98 -4.32
CA GLU A 273 -2.93 23.02 -5.36
C GLU A 273 -3.23 21.58 -4.96
N ARG A 274 -3.00 21.23 -3.69
CA ARG A 274 -3.39 19.95 -3.13
C ARG A 274 -4.89 19.70 -3.29
N ALA A 275 -5.71 20.73 -3.09
CA ALA A 275 -7.16 20.68 -3.31
C ALA A 275 -7.55 20.53 -4.78
N ARG A 276 -6.98 21.38 -5.63
CA ARG A 276 -7.23 21.38 -7.08
C ARG A 276 -6.92 20.02 -7.71
N TRP A 277 -5.79 19.42 -7.34
CA TRP A 277 -5.31 18.15 -7.90
C TRP A 277 -5.71 16.92 -7.08
N ARG A 278 -6.58 17.12 -6.08
CA ARG A 278 -7.12 16.07 -5.20
C ARG A 278 -6.02 15.17 -4.62
N ALA A 279 -4.91 15.77 -4.19
CA ALA A 279 -3.75 15.06 -3.68
C ALA A 279 -3.90 14.66 -2.20
N ASP A 280 -4.07 13.38 -1.96
CA ASP A 280 -4.26 12.78 -0.63
C ASP A 280 -3.10 13.07 0.32
N MET A 281 -1.88 13.25 -0.18
CA MET A 281 -0.69 13.62 0.59
C MET A 281 0.23 14.59 -0.16
N CYS A 282 1.18 15.19 0.56
CA CYS A 282 2.13 16.17 0.05
C CYS A 282 3.56 15.81 0.41
N HIS A 283 4.48 15.93 -0.54
CA HIS A 283 5.91 15.67 -0.34
C HIS A 283 6.75 16.78 -0.95
N LEU A 284 7.75 17.29 -0.22
CA LEU A 284 8.69 18.30 -0.73
C LEU A 284 10.06 17.67 -0.99
N LEU A 285 10.62 17.88 -2.18
CA LEU A 285 12.03 17.64 -2.44
C LEU A 285 12.85 18.90 -2.14
N ALA A 286 13.89 18.73 -1.33
CA ALA A 286 14.82 19.75 -0.89
C ALA A 286 16.28 19.33 -1.18
N ILE A 287 17.26 20.22 -0.94
CA ILE A 287 18.70 19.92 -1.05
C ILE A 287 19.38 19.77 0.32
N ASN A 288 18.79 20.33 1.38
CA ASN A 288 19.32 20.28 2.73
C ASN A 288 18.73 19.14 3.56
N GLY A 289 19.53 18.59 4.48
CA GLY A 289 19.10 17.53 5.40
C GLY A 289 19.08 16.15 4.76
N THR A 290 18.28 15.24 5.33
CA THR A 290 18.17 13.84 4.90
C THR A 290 16.73 13.55 4.47
N GLY A 291 15.82 13.59 5.43
CA GLY A 291 14.38 13.47 5.28
C GLY A 291 13.70 13.70 6.61
N ILE A 292 12.46 14.18 6.58
CA ILE A 292 11.64 14.38 7.77
C ILE A 292 10.16 14.36 7.42
N ALA A 293 9.34 13.77 8.28
CA ALA A 293 7.90 13.70 8.08
C ALA A 293 7.15 13.66 9.41
N TRP A 294 5.89 14.05 9.35
CA TRP A 294 4.98 13.82 10.47
C TRP A 294 4.62 12.34 10.56
N VAL A 295 4.65 11.80 11.78
CA VAL A 295 4.13 10.45 12.06
C VAL A 295 2.61 10.50 12.20
N SER A 296 1.91 10.72 11.09
CA SER A 296 0.47 10.95 11.08
C SER A 296 -0.15 10.59 9.74
N SER A 297 -1.33 9.99 9.80
CA SER A 297 -2.17 9.67 8.65
C SER A 297 -3.31 10.67 8.42
N ASN A 298 -3.35 11.78 9.18
CA ASN A 298 -4.42 12.77 9.07
C ASN A 298 -4.16 13.71 7.89
N PHE A 299 -5.20 14.05 7.12
CA PHE A 299 -5.13 14.94 5.97
C PHE A 299 -4.30 16.21 6.21
N SER A 300 -4.52 16.91 7.33
CA SER A 300 -3.82 18.15 7.69
C SER A 300 -2.31 18.00 7.90
N SER A 301 -1.82 16.78 8.06
CA SER A 301 -0.44 16.50 8.50
C SER A 301 0.24 15.37 7.74
N VAL A 302 -0.33 14.82 6.66
CA VAL A 302 0.39 13.87 5.77
C VAL A 302 1.34 14.63 4.83
N PHE A 303 2.34 15.24 5.46
CA PHE A 303 3.40 16.00 4.81
C PHE A 303 4.76 15.38 5.14
N ALA A 304 5.65 15.43 4.16
CA ALA A 304 7.01 14.94 4.23
C ALA A 304 7.96 15.85 3.44
N VAL A 305 9.24 15.86 3.84
CA VAL A 305 10.35 16.50 3.12
C VAL A 305 11.45 15.46 2.93
N THR A 306 12.04 15.39 1.75
CA THR A 306 13.17 14.50 1.46
C THR A 306 14.26 15.26 0.72
N ASN A 307 15.51 15.07 1.12
CA ASN A 307 16.64 15.50 0.31
C ASN A 307 16.67 14.67 -0.98
N TYR A 308 16.66 15.31 -2.15
CA TYR A 308 16.59 14.60 -3.43
C TYR A 308 17.76 13.62 -3.64
N THR A 309 18.92 13.88 -3.04
CA THR A 309 20.10 13.00 -3.15
C THR A 309 19.87 11.65 -2.45
N TYR A 310 18.94 11.60 -1.49
CA TYR A 310 18.61 10.40 -0.72
C TYR A 310 17.52 9.51 -1.38
N ILE A 311 17.00 9.90 -2.56
CA ILE A 311 15.95 9.12 -3.25
C ILE A 311 16.42 7.70 -3.59
N ASN A 312 17.68 7.54 -4.02
CA ASN A 312 18.24 6.24 -4.39
C ASN A 312 18.46 5.30 -3.20
N GLY A 313 18.44 5.81 -1.96
CA GLY A 313 18.44 5.01 -0.73
C GLY A 313 17.06 4.90 -0.09
N TYR A 314 16.00 5.06 -0.88
CA TYR A 314 14.60 4.84 -0.51
C TYR A 314 14.05 5.81 0.55
N THR A 315 14.72 6.95 0.81
CA THR A 315 14.27 7.90 1.84
C THR A 315 12.91 8.52 1.53
N PHE A 316 12.55 8.72 0.25
CA PHE A 316 11.19 9.18 -0.08
C PHE A 316 10.13 8.20 0.43
N GLY A 317 10.34 6.89 0.23
CA GLY A 317 9.48 5.83 0.75
C GLY A 317 9.50 5.75 2.28
N HIS A 318 10.67 6.00 2.90
CA HIS A 318 10.82 6.10 4.35
C HIS A 318 9.93 7.21 4.94
N GLU A 319 10.04 8.43 4.44
CA GLU A 319 9.23 9.56 4.93
C GLU A 319 7.74 9.35 4.65
N THR A 320 7.40 8.74 3.51
CA THR A 320 6.03 8.31 3.23
C THR A 320 5.53 7.30 4.26
N GLY A 321 6.40 6.40 4.73
CA GLY A 321 6.10 5.44 5.80
C GLY A 321 5.69 6.13 7.11
N HIS A 322 6.34 7.23 7.50
CA HIS A 322 5.91 8.02 8.65
C HIS A 322 4.50 8.59 8.50
N ASN A 323 4.12 9.04 7.30
CA ASN A 323 2.74 9.45 7.03
C ASN A 323 1.73 8.27 7.11
N HIS A 324 2.20 7.02 7.13
CA HIS A 324 1.40 5.82 7.42
C HIS A 324 1.55 5.36 8.89
N ARG A 325 2.11 6.21 9.76
CA ARG A 325 2.42 5.93 11.17
C ARG A 325 3.42 4.79 11.38
N ALA A 326 4.21 4.47 10.35
CA ALA A 326 5.37 3.62 10.51
C ALA A 326 6.43 4.36 11.33
N ASN A 327 7.15 3.61 12.16
CA ASN A 327 8.20 4.07 13.04
C ASN A 327 9.50 3.35 12.70
N HIS A 328 10.60 3.88 13.21
CA HIS A 328 11.91 3.26 13.07
C HIS A 328 12.01 1.91 13.79
N ASP A 329 13.14 1.25 13.61
CA ASP A 329 13.48 0.04 14.35
C ASP A 329 13.61 0.31 15.88
N PRO A 330 13.61 -0.76 16.71
CA PRO A 330 13.66 -0.63 18.16
C PRO A 330 14.91 0.07 18.73
N THR A 331 16.01 0.17 17.98
CA THR A 331 17.21 0.88 18.45
C THR A 331 17.07 2.40 18.30
N ALA A 332 16.28 2.84 17.32
CA ALA A 332 16.02 4.25 17.02
C ALA A 332 14.68 4.76 17.57
N TYR A 333 13.73 3.87 17.89
CA TYR A 333 12.41 4.22 18.42
C TYR A 333 12.10 3.51 19.74
N GLY A 334 12.05 4.28 20.83
CA GLY A 334 11.76 3.78 22.18
C GLY A 334 10.27 3.65 22.54
N GLY A 335 9.35 3.91 21.60
CA GLY A 335 7.91 3.82 21.86
C GLY A 335 7.35 2.39 21.77
N SER A 336 6.07 2.23 22.13
CA SER A 336 5.40 0.93 22.23
C SER A 336 4.70 0.45 20.95
N SER A 337 4.73 1.23 19.87
CA SER A 337 4.10 0.86 18.59
C SER A 337 4.71 -0.43 18.02
N ASN A 338 3.87 -1.29 17.43
CA ASN A 338 4.32 -2.49 16.69
C ASN A 338 4.70 -2.20 15.23
N TYR A 339 4.50 -0.96 14.77
CA TYR A 339 4.76 -0.53 13.40
C TYR A 339 6.20 -0.07 13.25
N ARG A 340 7.17 -0.94 13.55
CA ARG A 340 8.60 -0.60 13.61
C ARG A 340 9.41 -1.19 12.47
N GLY A 341 10.48 -0.49 12.10
CA GLY A 341 11.50 -1.00 11.19
C GLY A 341 12.22 -2.24 11.74
N TYR A 342 12.96 -2.91 10.85
CA TYR A 342 13.70 -4.12 11.14
C TYR A 342 15.11 -4.06 10.56
N GLY A 343 16.09 -4.38 11.39
CA GLY A 343 17.45 -4.73 10.98
C GLY A 343 17.65 -6.23 11.17
N ASN A 344 18.30 -6.85 10.19
CA ASN A 344 18.64 -8.27 10.26
C ASN A 344 19.73 -8.48 11.33
N PRO A 345 19.54 -9.41 12.30
CA PRO A 345 20.50 -9.62 13.39
C PRO A 345 21.90 -10.08 12.95
N SER A 346 22.03 -10.67 11.76
CA SER A 346 23.32 -11.05 11.19
C SER A 346 24.03 -9.89 10.47
N GLY A 347 23.43 -8.70 10.46
CA GLY A 347 24.00 -7.50 9.86
C GLY A 347 23.91 -7.42 8.34
N TYR A 348 23.12 -8.28 7.70
CA TYR A 348 23.06 -8.35 6.24
C TYR A 348 22.28 -7.21 5.59
N PHE A 349 21.16 -6.81 6.20
CA PHE A 349 20.31 -5.77 5.65
C PHE A 349 19.43 -5.10 6.71
N ARG A 350 18.88 -3.95 6.34
CA ARG A 350 17.80 -3.27 7.07
C ARG A 350 16.67 -2.88 6.13
N THR A 351 15.45 -2.92 6.65
CA THR A 351 14.23 -2.49 5.95
C THR A 351 14.15 -0.97 5.82
N VAL A 352 13.25 -0.47 4.96
CA VAL A 352 13.11 0.95 4.60
C VAL A 352 13.06 1.88 5.82
N MET A 353 12.30 1.52 6.86
CA MET A 353 12.14 2.36 8.06
C MET A 353 13.29 2.23 9.08
N ALA A 354 14.25 1.33 8.89
CA ALA A 354 15.29 1.06 9.89
C ALA A 354 16.56 1.90 9.68
N TYR A 355 17.19 2.28 10.79
CA TYR A 355 18.47 2.97 10.82
C TYR A 355 19.65 1.99 10.71
N GLY A 356 20.85 2.50 10.43
CA GLY A 356 22.05 1.66 10.26
C GLY A 356 22.36 0.86 11.54
N SER A 357 22.08 1.46 12.70
CA SER A 357 22.22 0.85 14.03
C SER A 357 21.34 -0.36 14.27
N ALA A 358 20.28 -0.56 13.46
CA ALA A 358 19.38 -1.71 13.60
C ALA A 358 20.09 -3.07 13.38
N CYS A 359 21.25 -3.04 12.73
CA CYS A 359 22.10 -4.20 12.44
C CYS A 359 23.23 -4.41 13.47
N GLY A 360 23.24 -3.66 14.58
CA GLY A 360 24.28 -3.77 15.61
C GLY A 360 25.51 -2.93 15.29
N ALA A 361 26.70 -3.52 15.44
CA ALA A 361 27.98 -2.79 15.40
C ALA A 361 28.44 -2.36 14.00
N SER A 362 27.88 -2.94 12.93
CA SER A 362 28.21 -2.58 11.54
C SER A 362 26.95 -2.09 10.81
N PRO A 363 27.03 -0.95 10.10
CA PRO A 363 25.93 -0.50 9.26
C PRO A 363 25.71 -1.51 8.14
N CYS A 364 24.44 -1.79 7.85
CA CYS A 364 24.02 -2.73 6.82
C CYS A 364 23.23 -2.02 5.71
N THR A 365 23.21 -2.66 4.55
CA THR A 365 22.54 -2.18 3.33
C THR A 365 21.04 -2.01 3.57
N ARG A 366 20.48 -0.88 3.15
CA ARG A 366 19.04 -0.67 3.20
C ARG A 366 18.40 -1.31 1.98
N VAL A 367 17.46 -2.21 2.18
CA VAL A 367 16.72 -2.88 1.10
C VAL A 367 15.36 -2.21 0.89
N ASN A 368 14.84 -2.27 -0.33
CA ASN A 368 13.54 -1.72 -0.68
C ASN A 368 12.39 -2.65 -0.22
N GLU A 369 12.34 -2.89 1.08
CA GLU A 369 11.36 -3.72 1.77
C GLU A 369 10.91 -3.04 3.08
N PHE A 370 9.61 -3.00 3.32
CA PHE A 370 9.01 -2.66 4.61
C PHE A 370 8.90 -3.90 5.49
N SER A 371 9.12 -3.71 6.80
CA SER A 371 9.15 -4.82 7.74
C SER A 371 7.80 -5.51 7.91
N GLY A 372 7.82 -6.84 7.99
CA GLY A 372 6.64 -7.65 8.27
C GLY A 372 6.97 -9.10 8.63
N PRO A 373 6.15 -9.76 9.46
CA PRO A 373 6.38 -11.15 9.89
C PRO A 373 6.18 -12.20 8.79
N ASN A 374 5.54 -11.81 7.68
CA ASN A 374 5.18 -12.72 6.58
C ASN A 374 5.91 -12.36 5.27
N ASN A 375 6.90 -11.47 5.33
CA ASN A 375 7.64 -10.98 4.17
C ASN A 375 9.10 -11.45 4.24
N TYR A 376 9.63 -11.85 3.09
CA TYR A 376 10.98 -12.40 2.97
C TYR A 376 11.79 -11.65 1.93
N TYR A 377 13.06 -11.41 2.24
CA TYR A 377 14.05 -10.83 1.35
C TYR A 377 15.10 -11.87 0.98
N TYR A 378 15.42 -11.98 -0.31
CA TYR A 378 16.50 -12.85 -0.79
C TYR A 378 17.82 -12.10 -0.75
N HIS A 379 18.73 -12.54 0.11
CA HIS A 379 20.06 -11.95 0.21
C HIS A 379 21.02 -12.73 -0.69
N ALA A 380 21.36 -12.15 -1.84
CA ALA A 380 22.18 -12.81 -2.86
C ALA A 380 23.56 -13.29 -2.36
N PRO A 381 24.33 -12.51 -1.57
CA PRO A 381 25.64 -12.95 -1.10
C PRO A 381 25.63 -14.23 -0.26
N THR A 382 24.52 -14.53 0.43
CA THR A 382 24.35 -15.78 1.20
C THR A 382 23.40 -16.78 0.53
N ALA A 383 22.91 -16.45 -0.67
CA ALA A 383 21.96 -17.24 -1.45
C ALA A 383 20.73 -17.73 -0.63
N SER A 384 20.25 -16.94 0.32
CA SER A 384 19.24 -17.37 1.31
C SER A 384 18.12 -16.35 1.48
N TRP A 385 16.93 -16.84 1.84
CA TRP A 385 15.77 -16.01 2.18
C TRP A 385 15.74 -15.70 3.67
N TYR A 386 15.51 -14.43 4.02
CA TYR A 386 15.44 -13.95 5.39
C TYR A 386 14.11 -13.23 5.63
N ILE A 387 13.54 -13.43 6.81
CA ILE A 387 12.37 -12.66 7.25
C ILE A 387 12.75 -11.17 7.37
N THR A 388 11.80 -10.30 7.06
CA THR A 388 12.00 -8.84 7.09
C THR A 388 11.41 -8.17 8.33
N GLY A 389 10.90 -8.93 9.29
CA GLY A 389 10.29 -8.39 10.50
C GLY A 389 9.68 -9.45 11.41
N ASN A 390 9.01 -9.00 12.46
CA ASN A 390 8.22 -9.84 13.37
C ASN A 390 6.94 -9.10 13.78
N SER A 391 6.14 -9.67 14.68
CA SER A 391 4.86 -9.06 15.10
C SER A 391 5.00 -7.64 15.66
N THR A 392 6.16 -7.29 16.21
CA THR A 392 6.46 -5.97 16.80
C THR A 392 7.25 -5.04 15.89
N GLN A 393 7.73 -5.55 14.76
CA GLN A 393 8.49 -4.87 13.71
C GLN A 393 7.77 -5.10 12.38
N ASN A 394 6.61 -4.46 12.24
CA ASN A 394 5.65 -4.71 11.17
C ASN A 394 5.13 -3.39 10.58
N ASN A 395 5.94 -2.71 9.78
CA ASN A 395 5.51 -1.51 9.06
C ASN A 395 4.39 -1.81 8.04
N VAL A 396 4.37 -3.02 7.47
CA VAL A 396 3.34 -3.46 6.50
C VAL A 396 1.94 -3.36 7.10
N ALA A 397 1.76 -3.73 8.37
CA ALA A 397 0.49 -3.56 9.07
C ALA A 397 0.07 -2.09 9.15
N ALA A 398 1.00 -1.16 9.40
CA ALA A 398 0.71 0.27 9.43
C ALA A 398 0.19 0.76 8.08
N HIS A 399 0.89 0.41 7.01
CA HIS A 399 0.48 0.70 5.63
C HIS A 399 -0.91 0.17 5.31
N ASN A 400 -1.20 -1.10 5.65
CA ASN A 400 -2.49 -1.70 5.36
C ASN A 400 -3.64 -1.14 6.22
N ILE A 401 -3.36 -0.67 7.45
CA ILE A 401 -4.36 -0.06 8.33
C ILE A 401 -4.66 1.39 7.93
N TYR A 402 -3.63 2.19 7.64
CA TYR A 402 -3.78 3.64 7.46
C TYR A 402 -3.84 4.09 5.99
N GLY A 403 -3.24 3.34 5.06
CA GLY A 403 -3.24 3.65 3.63
C GLY A 403 -4.63 3.86 3.03
N PRO A 404 -5.63 2.99 3.31
CA PRO A 404 -7.00 3.20 2.81
C PRO A 404 -7.61 4.53 3.29
N GLY A 405 -7.33 4.94 4.52
CA GLY A 405 -7.80 6.21 5.07
C GLY A 405 -7.18 7.42 4.38
N ILE A 406 -5.90 7.31 4.00
CA ILE A 406 -5.20 8.36 3.27
C ILE A 406 -5.72 8.47 1.83
N ALA A 407 -5.86 7.35 1.10
CA ALA A 407 -6.43 7.32 -0.26
C ALA A 407 -7.87 7.89 -0.31
N ASP A 408 -8.55 7.93 0.84
CA ASP A 408 -9.90 8.44 0.99
C ASP A 408 -10.01 9.90 1.38
N HIS A 409 -8.89 10.61 1.51
CA HIS A 409 -8.90 12.00 1.97
C HIS A 409 -9.76 12.92 1.10
N TYR A 410 -9.85 12.71 -0.21
CA TYR A 410 -10.81 13.42 -1.06
C TYR A 410 -12.06 12.63 -1.44
N THR A 411 -12.08 11.29 -1.27
CA THR A 411 -13.30 10.49 -1.57
C THR A 411 -14.36 10.83 -0.53
N SER A 412 -14.02 10.79 0.77
CA SER A 412 -14.90 11.02 1.92
C SER A 412 -15.66 12.35 1.96
N TYR A 413 -15.36 13.31 1.08
CA TYR A 413 -16.02 14.61 1.02
C TYR A 413 -16.98 14.80 -0.16
N THR A 414 -17.07 13.83 -1.07
CA THR A 414 -18.29 13.70 -1.88
C THR A 414 -19.39 13.14 -0.99
N HIS A 415 -20.03 14.02 -0.22
CA HIS A 415 -21.40 13.77 0.19
C HIS A 415 -22.18 13.74 -1.12
N ALA A 416 -22.51 12.56 -1.61
CA ALA A 416 -23.58 12.45 -2.60
C ALA A 416 -24.86 12.90 -1.89
N TYR A 417 -25.18 14.19 -1.97
CA TYR A 417 -26.49 14.70 -1.59
C TYR A 417 -27.43 14.29 -2.70
N TYR A 418 -28.19 13.22 -2.47
CA TYR A 418 -29.27 12.89 -3.38
C TYR A 418 -30.35 13.97 -3.24
N THR A 419 -30.58 14.73 -4.30
CA THR A 419 -31.62 15.77 -4.35
C THR A 419 -33.01 15.17 -4.52
N SER A 420 -33.10 13.89 -4.90
CA SER A 420 -34.35 13.12 -4.88
C SER A 420 -34.51 12.42 -3.52
N THR A 421 -35.72 12.43 -2.97
CA THR A 421 -36.06 11.72 -1.72
C THR A 421 -36.43 10.26 -1.94
N THR A 422 -36.44 9.81 -3.20
CA THR A 422 -36.99 8.55 -3.65
C THR A 422 -36.12 7.94 -4.75
N VAL A 423 -35.65 6.70 -4.56
CA VAL A 423 -34.96 5.93 -5.61
C VAL A 423 -36.00 5.19 -6.44
N LYS A 424 -36.12 5.51 -7.73
CA LYS A 424 -37.10 4.89 -8.64
C LYS A 424 -36.60 3.51 -9.12
N LYS A 425 -37.50 2.76 -9.75
CA LYS A 425 -37.15 1.49 -10.41
C LYS A 425 -36.06 1.77 -11.47
N ASP A 426 -34.99 0.98 -11.47
CA ASP A 426 -33.86 1.00 -12.43
C ASP A 426 -32.89 2.20 -12.32
N GLU A 427 -32.79 2.86 -11.15
CA GLU A 427 -31.90 4.01 -10.90
C GLU A 427 -30.63 3.60 -10.12
N ALA A 428 -29.44 3.79 -10.68
CA ALA A 428 -28.15 3.44 -10.06
C ALA A 428 -27.40 4.67 -9.52
N ILE A 429 -26.95 4.62 -8.26
CA ILE A 429 -26.14 5.68 -7.63
C ILE A 429 -24.69 5.20 -7.52
N HIS A 430 -23.78 5.84 -8.26
CA HIS A 430 -22.34 5.62 -8.13
C HIS A 430 -21.76 6.73 -7.24
N ALA A 431 -21.24 6.38 -6.06
CA ALA A 431 -20.60 7.33 -5.16
C ALA A 431 -19.28 6.76 -4.66
N ALA A 432 -18.17 7.41 -5.00
CA ALA A 432 -16.82 7.01 -4.63
C ALA A 432 -16.39 7.77 -3.35
N ALA A 433 -16.83 7.30 -2.18
CA ALA A 433 -16.57 7.93 -0.89
C ALA A 433 -17.02 7.12 0.32
N SER A 434 -16.49 7.43 1.51
CA SER A 434 -17.19 7.19 2.78
C SER A 434 -18.58 7.83 2.73
N LEU A 435 -19.60 7.05 2.35
CA LEU A 435 -20.95 7.55 2.14
C LEU A 435 -21.64 7.71 3.49
N THR A 436 -21.98 8.95 3.86
CA THR A 436 -22.98 9.22 4.89
C THR A 436 -24.28 9.62 4.19
N ILE A 437 -25.27 8.73 4.22
CA ILE A 437 -26.63 9.09 3.77
C ILE A 437 -27.27 9.87 4.91
N GLN A 438 -27.47 11.18 4.71
CA GLN A 438 -28.05 12.08 5.71
C GLN A 438 -29.27 12.81 5.12
N ASN A 439 -30.34 12.88 5.91
CA ASN A 439 -31.50 13.71 5.60
C ASN A 439 -31.15 15.20 5.77
N ASN A 440 -31.54 16.04 4.81
CA ASN A 440 -31.46 17.51 4.91
C ASN A 440 -32.71 18.04 5.63
N ALA A 441 -32.62 19.18 6.31
CA ALA A 441 -33.75 19.93 6.87
C ALA A 441 -34.90 20.17 5.86
N THR A 442 -34.60 20.20 4.56
CA THR A 442 -35.59 20.34 3.47
C THR A 442 -36.27 19.02 3.10
N TYR A 443 -35.64 17.88 3.40
CA TYR A 443 -36.04 16.55 2.94
C TYR A 443 -35.76 15.47 4.01
N PRO A 444 -36.72 15.21 4.92
CA PRO A 444 -36.46 14.45 6.14
C PRO A 444 -36.49 12.92 6.01
N ASN A 445 -36.73 12.35 4.82
CA ASN A 445 -36.83 10.90 4.64
C ASN A 445 -36.29 10.44 3.28
N PHE A 446 -35.21 9.65 3.27
CA PHE A 446 -34.73 8.93 2.10
C PHE A 446 -35.44 7.56 2.00
N VAL A 447 -36.16 7.29 0.90
CA VAL A 447 -37.04 6.12 0.78
C VAL A 447 -36.76 5.28 -0.48
N TYR A 448 -36.47 3.99 -0.30
CA TYR A 448 -36.53 2.98 -1.38
C TYR A 448 -37.98 2.52 -1.55
N LEU A 449 -38.53 2.60 -2.77
CA LEU A 449 -39.87 2.10 -3.10
C LEU A 449 -39.87 0.59 -3.39
N ASN A 450 -41.06 0.00 -3.43
CA ASN A 450 -41.23 -1.40 -3.82
C ASN A 450 -40.71 -1.58 -5.28
N GLY A 451 -39.84 -2.58 -5.49
CA GLY A 451 -39.21 -2.85 -6.78
C GLY A 451 -37.94 -2.04 -7.07
N SER A 452 -37.51 -1.13 -6.19
CA SER A 452 -36.25 -0.39 -6.35
C SER A 452 -35.04 -1.29 -6.04
N GLU A 453 -34.00 -1.24 -6.87
CA GLU A 453 -32.72 -1.95 -6.69
C GLU A 453 -31.56 -0.94 -6.75
N GLY A 454 -30.61 -0.96 -5.80
CA GLY A 454 -29.51 -0.01 -5.78
C GLY A 454 -28.26 -0.48 -5.02
N SER A 455 -27.07 -0.10 -5.50
CA SER A 455 -25.76 -0.53 -4.97
C SER A 455 -24.86 0.62 -4.54
N PHE A 456 -24.25 0.53 -3.36
CA PHE A 456 -23.34 1.50 -2.76
C PHE A 456 -21.96 0.86 -2.58
N LYS A 457 -20.90 1.47 -3.14
CA LYS A 457 -19.53 0.98 -3.02
C LYS A 457 -18.70 1.99 -2.25
N ALA A 458 -17.94 1.56 -1.25
CA ALA A 458 -17.02 2.41 -0.51
C ALA A 458 -15.71 1.66 -0.24
N SER A 459 -14.62 2.39 -0.06
CA SER A 459 -13.29 1.87 0.28
C SER A 459 -13.14 1.56 1.78
N ARG A 460 -13.91 2.22 2.66
CA ARG A 460 -13.71 2.15 4.11
C ARG A 460 -14.97 1.99 4.97
N ARG A 461 -16.07 2.67 4.64
CA ARG A 461 -17.31 2.63 5.42
C ARG A 461 -18.52 3.10 4.61
N VAL A 462 -19.65 2.42 4.76
CA VAL A 462 -21.00 2.91 4.39
C VAL A 462 -21.77 3.19 5.69
N THR A 463 -22.26 4.42 5.89
CA THR A 463 -22.99 4.82 7.12
C THR A 463 -24.42 5.27 6.80
N LEU A 464 -25.40 4.58 7.39
CA LEU A 464 -26.82 4.92 7.31
C LEU A 464 -27.24 5.67 8.58
N ARG A 465 -27.73 6.90 8.47
CA ARG A 465 -28.24 7.69 9.62
C ARG A 465 -29.74 7.47 9.84
N PRO A 466 -30.28 7.76 11.05
CA PRO A 466 -31.71 7.68 11.33
C PRO A 466 -32.56 8.43 10.28
N GLY A 467 -33.61 7.76 9.79
CA GLY A 467 -34.53 8.28 8.76
C GLY A 467 -34.34 7.70 7.34
N PHE A 468 -33.40 6.76 7.16
CA PHE A 468 -33.38 5.85 6.02
C PHE A 468 -34.56 4.85 6.10
N ARG A 469 -35.32 4.66 5.01
CA ARG A 469 -36.43 3.69 4.94
C ARG A 469 -36.38 2.89 3.65
N ALA A 470 -36.58 1.57 3.74
CA ALA A 470 -36.76 0.68 2.60
C ALA A 470 -38.15 0.03 2.65
N ARG A 471 -38.94 0.14 1.58
CA ARG A 471 -40.25 -0.53 1.48
C ARG A 471 -40.08 -2.00 1.11
N SER A 472 -40.95 -2.85 1.65
CA SER A 472 -40.97 -4.28 1.29
C SER A 472 -41.01 -4.46 -0.24
N GLY A 473 -40.09 -5.26 -0.78
CA GLY A 473 -39.89 -5.47 -2.22
C GLY A 473 -38.72 -4.70 -2.86
N SER A 474 -37.97 -3.88 -2.12
CA SER A 474 -36.72 -3.26 -2.60
C SER A 474 -35.50 -4.17 -2.38
N LYS A 475 -34.47 -4.04 -3.23
CA LYS A 475 -33.13 -4.61 -3.03
C LYS A 475 -32.10 -3.49 -2.83
N PHE A 476 -31.24 -3.65 -1.83
CA PHE A 476 -30.18 -2.70 -1.48
C PHE A 476 -28.86 -3.47 -1.48
N ARG A 477 -27.72 -2.86 -1.80
CA ARG A 477 -26.41 -3.53 -1.76
C ARG A 477 -25.33 -2.56 -1.30
N ALA A 478 -24.50 -2.94 -0.34
CA ALA A 478 -23.38 -2.13 0.13
C ALA A 478 -22.08 -2.95 0.16
N TYR A 479 -21.02 -2.46 -0.47
CA TYR A 479 -19.75 -3.17 -0.60
C TYR A 479 -18.61 -2.33 -0.04
N LEU A 480 -17.70 -3.00 0.66
CA LEU A 480 -16.36 -2.48 0.90
C LEU A 480 -15.42 -3.06 -0.15
N GLU A 481 -14.74 -2.19 -0.91
CA GLU A 481 -13.74 -2.63 -1.87
C GLU A 481 -12.37 -2.58 -1.18
N ASN A 482 -11.82 -3.76 -0.87
CA ASN A 482 -10.54 -3.88 -0.19
C ASN A 482 -9.38 -3.58 -1.14
N CYS A 483 -8.38 -2.87 -0.62
CA CYS A 483 -7.07 -2.71 -1.25
C CYS A 483 -6.40 -4.06 -1.44
N THR A 484 -6.63 -4.70 -2.58
CA THR A 484 -6.02 -6.00 -2.87
C THR A 484 -4.66 -5.72 -3.52
N PRO A 485 -3.54 -6.24 -2.99
CA PRO A 485 -2.25 -6.04 -3.62
C PRO A 485 -2.27 -6.55 -5.06
N LEU A 486 -1.87 -5.73 -6.03
CA LEU A 486 -1.43 -6.24 -7.33
C LEU A 486 -0.14 -7.02 -7.07
N ARG A 487 -0.23 -8.34 -6.97
CA ARG A 487 0.94 -9.21 -6.98
C ARG A 487 1.61 -9.08 -8.35
N THR A 488 2.77 -8.45 -8.40
CA THR A 488 3.65 -8.50 -9.56
C THR A 488 4.25 -9.89 -9.63
N GLY A 489 3.79 -10.66 -10.63
CA GLY A 489 4.22 -11.99 -11.08
C GLY A 489 5.26 -12.74 -10.25
N ARG A 490 4.80 -13.73 -9.47
CA ARG A 490 5.37 -15.09 -9.43
C ARG A 490 4.22 -16.08 -9.25
N GLU A 491 4.26 -17.12 -10.08
CA GLU A 491 3.27 -18.19 -10.30
C GLU A 491 2.16 -17.88 -11.32
N GLU A 492 2.41 -18.29 -12.57
CA GLU A 492 1.36 -18.83 -13.42
C GLU A 492 0.76 -20.06 -12.71
N ALA A 493 -0.41 -19.87 -12.10
CA ALA A 493 -1.36 -20.95 -11.87
C ALA A 493 -2.62 -20.60 -12.63
N THR A 494 -2.84 -21.31 -13.73
CA THR A 494 -4.07 -21.41 -14.54
C THR A 494 -5.29 -20.71 -13.93
N LEU A 495 -5.65 -19.58 -14.53
CA LEU A 495 -6.96 -18.95 -14.40
C LEU A 495 -8.01 -19.87 -15.04
N ALA A 496 -8.51 -20.84 -14.28
CA ALA A 496 -9.87 -21.33 -14.46
C ALA A 496 -10.79 -20.33 -13.78
N GLY A 497 -11.73 -19.76 -14.57
CA GLY A 497 -12.56 -18.62 -14.18
C GLY A 497 -13.15 -18.73 -12.79
N SER A 498 -12.80 -17.78 -11.94
CA SER A 498 -13.60 -17.42 -10.77
C SER A 498 -14.00 -15.97 -10.97
N GLU A 499 -15.24 -15.79 -11.42
CA GLU A 499 -15.94 -14.51 -11.36
C GLU A 499 -15.81 -13.99 -9.93
N ILE A 500 -15.26 -12.79 -9.79
CA ILE A 500 -15.29 -12.04 -8.54
C ILE A 500 -16.75 -11.68 -8.28
N ALA A 501 -17.43 -12.55 -7.54
CA ALA A 501 -18.80 -12.33 -7.08
C ALA A 501 -18.78 -11.14 -6.11
N GLY A 502 -19.20 -9.98 -6.61
CA GLY A 502 -19.51 -8.84 -5.77
C GLY A 502 -20.58 -9.23 -4.75
N SER A 503 -20.29 -9.02 -3.46
CA SER A 503 -21.21 -9.24 -2.34
C SER A 503 -22.40 -8.26 -2.28
N GLU A 504 -23.50 -8.61 -2.95
CA GLU A 504 -24.78 -7.91 -2.88
C GLU A 504 -25.37 -7.86 -1.44
N HIS A 505 -25.10 -6.80 -0.66
CA HIS A 505 -25.64 -6.67 0.70
C HIS A 505 -27.06 -6.11 0.76
N THR A 506 -28.07 -6.96 0.65
CA THR A 506 -29.47 -6.60 0.98
C THR A 506 -29.65 -6.48 2.48
N VAL A 507 -30.05 -5.29 2.96
CA VAL A 507 -30.44 -5.11 4.37
C VAL A 507 -31.76 -5.84 4.58
N VAL A 508 -31.67 -7.05 5.08
CA VAL A 508 -32.71 -7.69 5.87
C VAL A 508 -32.00 -8.23 7.13
N SER A 509 -32.53 -7.84 8.28
CA SER A 509 -32.20 -8.30 9.63
C SER A 509 -31.39 -9.59 9.74
N GLU A 510 -30.22 -9.46 10.40
CA GLU A 510 -29.35 -10.49 11.02
C GLU A 510 -29.59 -11.97 10.66
N VAL A 511 -28.68 -12.58 9.88
CA VAL A 511 -28.07 -13.89 10.19
C VAL A 511 -26.68 -14.03 9.52
N SER A 512 -25.62 -14.04 10.34
CA SER A 512 -24.35 -14.80 10.28
C SER A 512 -23.86 -15.39 8.94
N SER A 513 -22.61 -15.07 8.55
CA SER A 513 -21.70 -16.02 7.90
C SER A 513 -20.55 -16.42 8.84
N MET A 514 -20.89 -17.03 9.98
CA MET A 514 -20.13 -18.17 10.50
C MET A 514 -20.54 -19.37 9.66
N GLN A 515 -19.73 -19.81 8.70
CA GLN A 515 -20.06 -21.05 8.02
C GLN A 515 -19.56 -22.32 8.72
N ASP A 516 -18.65 -22.21 9.70
CA ASP A 516 -18.13 -23.41 10.38
C ASP A 516 -18.24 -23.40 11.92
N PHE A 517 -19.02 -22.50 12.55
CA PHE A 517 -19.40 -22.61 13.97
C PHE A 517 -20.92 -22.65 14.11
N ASN A 518 -21.48 -23.84 14.27
CA ASN A 518 -22.91 -24.10 14.37
C ASN A 518 -23.18 -25.23 15.36
N ILE A 519 -24.41 -25.33 15.85
CA ILE A 519 -24.94 -26.49 16.57
C ILE A 519 -26.38 -26.72 16.12
N ARG A 520 -26.75 -27.99 15.94
CA ARG A 520 -28.10 -28.44 15.59
C ARG A 520 -28.47 -29.70 16.35
N SER A 521 -29.76 -29.95 16.57
CA SER A 521 -30.25 -31.29 16.94
C SER A 521 -31.20 -31.86 15.89
N PHE A 522 -31.07 -33.16 15.59
CA PHE A 522 -31.99 -33.87 14.71
C PHE A 522 -32.27 -35.30 15.21
N PRO A 523 -33.54 -35.73 15.27
CA PRO A 523 -34.74 -34.93 15.00
C PRO A 523 -34.99 -33.82 16.04
N ASN A 524 -35.70 -32.75 15.68
CA ASN A 524 -36.18 -31.72 16.61
C ASN A 524 -37.53 -31.16 16.10
N PRO A 525 -38.67 -31.37 16.79
CA PRO A 525 -38.82 -32.03 18.08
C PRO A 525 -38.42 -33.50 18.05
N PHE A 526 -37.95 -34.02 19.19
CA PHE A 526 -37.56 -35.41 19.34
C PHE A 526 -38.40 -36.16 20.37
N LYS A 527 -38.47 -37.48 20.24
CA LYS A 527 -39.12 -38.39 21.19
C LYS A 527 -38.07 -39.32 21.78
N GLY A 528 -37.80 -39.18 23.08
CA GLY A 528 -36.82 -40.02 23.80
C GLY A 528 -35.34 -39.69 23.52
N SER A 529 -34.94 -39.51 22.25
CA SER A 529 -33.54 -39.23 21.87
C SER A 529 -33.41 -38.33 20.65
N THR A 530 -32.32 -37.55 20.57
CA THR A 530 -31.90 -36.77 19.40
C THR A 530 -30.39 -36.92 19.18
N THR A 531 -29.92 -36.74 17.95
CA THR A 531 -28.50 -36.49 17.67
C THR A 531 -28.23 -34.99 17.80
N ILE A 532 -27.11 -34.63 18.41
CA ILE A 532 -26.59 -33.27 18.50
C ILE A 532 -25.36 -33.18 17.62
N ALA A 533 -25.40 -32.30 16.62
CA ALA A 533 -24.29 -32.08 15.70
C ALA A 533 -23.78 -30.64 15.80
N TYR A 534 -22.47 -30.44 15.80
CA TYR A 534 -21.86 -29.11 15.79
C TYR A 534 -20.55 -29.06 15.01
N THR A 535 -20.19 -27.87 14.56
CA THR A 535 -18.95 -27.63 13.80
C THR A 535 -18.04 -26.66 14.55
N LEU A 536 -16.73 -26.91 14.54
CA LEU A 536 -15.70 -26.04 15.11
C LEU A 536 -14.81 -25.48 14.00
N PRO A 537 -14.63 -24.15 13.89
CA PRO A 537 -13.80 -23.53 12.86
C PRO A 537 -12.29 -23.58 13.21
N GLN A 538 -11.96 -23.87 14.47
CA GLN A 538 -10.59 -23.98 14.98
C GLN A 538 -10.56 -24.87 16.23
N THR A 539 -9.39 -25.41 16.57
CA THR A 539 -9.19 -26.22 17.77
C THR A 539 -9.56 -25.45 19.04
N ALA A 540 -10.40 -26.05 19.89
CA ALA A 540 -10.87 -25.41 21.13
C ALA A 540 -11.22 -26.43 22.22
N THR A 541 -11.26 -25.98 23.47
CA THR A 541 -11.88 -26.73 24.57
C THR A 541 -13.39 -26.53 24.52
N VAL A 542 -14.13 -27.63 24.38
CA VAL A 542 -15.56 -27.64 24.08
C VAL A 542 -16.38 -28.13 25.26
N ASN A 543 -17.50 -27.44 25.50
CA ASN A 543 -18.57 -27.89 26.37
C ASN A 543 -19.90 -27.86 25.62
N VAL A 544 -20.68 -28.93 25.71
CA VAL A 544 -22.02 -29.02 25.16
C VAL A 544 -22.98 -29.48 26.25
N PHE A 545 -23.92 -28.60 26.63
CA PHE A 545 -24.87 -28.82 27.71
C PHE A 545 -26.31 -28.67 27.25
N VAL A 546 -27.22 -29.45 27.84
CA VAL A 546 -28.67 -29.25 27.72
C VAL A 546 -29.17 -28.57 28.99
N ARG A 547 -29.87 -27.45 28.85
CA ARG A 547 -30.41 -26.64 29.96
C ARG A 547 -31.93 -26.54 29.90
N ASN A 548 -32.59 -26.49 31.06
CA ASN A 548 -34.01 -26.19 31.14
C ASN A 548 -34.28 -24.67 31.04
N THR A 549 -35.54 -24.25 31.07
CA THR A 549 -35.95 -22.83 30.98
C THR A 549 -35.48 -21.97 32.16
N LEU A 550 -35.10 -22.59 33.29
CA LEU A 550 -34.49 -21.92 34.45
C LEU A 550 -32.96 -21.81 34.34
N GLY A 551 -32.38 -22.28 33.23
CA GLY A 551 -30.93 -22.27 32.99
C GLY A 551 -30.15 -23.38 33.69
N GLN A 552 -30.83 -24.30 34.38
CA GLN A 552 -30.18 -25.43 35.06
C GLN A 552 -29.71 -26.47 34.04
N VAL A 553 -28.48 -26.97 34.19
CA VAL A 553 -27.93 -28.03 33.33
C VAL A 553 -28.61 -29.36 33.67
N VAL A 554 -29.36 -29.89 32.72
CA VAL A 554 -30.11 -31.15 32.84
C VAL A 554 -29.52 -32.28 31.96
N GLY A 555 -28.50 -31.96 31.16
CA GLY A 555 -27.73 -32.94 30.38
C GLY A 555 -26.34 -32.41 30.04
N LYS A 556 -25.34 -33.29 30.02
CA LYS A 556 -23.96 -32.97 29.61
C LYS A 556 -23.55 -33.90 28.47
N VAL A 557 -23.35 -33.34 27.29
CA VAL A 557 -23.06 -34.07 26.05
C VAL A 557 -21.55 -34.11 25.82
N VAL A 558 -20.88 -32.97 26.00
CA VAL A 558 -19.42 -32.84 26.02
C VAL A 558 -19.03 -31.94 27.19
N ASN A 559 -17.99 -32.29 27.95
CA ASN A 559 -17.59 -31.53 29.13
C ASN A 559 -16.06 -31.40 29.21
N GLY A 560 -15.56 -30.24 28.80
CA GLY A 560 -14.16 -29.84 28.93
C GLY A 560 -13.19 -30.58 28.02
N GLN A 561 -13.63 -31.07 26.86
CA GLN A 561 -12.76 -31.82 25.95
C GLN A 561 -12.12 -30.90 24.90
N GLN A 562 -10.81 -31.05 24.70
CA GLN A 562 -10.12 -30.37 23.60
C GLN A 562 -10.40 -31.10 22.28
N GLN A 563 -10.90 -30.38 21.29
CA GLN A 563 -11.31 -30.90 20.00
C GLN A 563 -10.74 -30.04 18.88
N ALA A 564 -10.26 -30.69 17.81
CA ALA A 564 -9.72 -30.00 16.64
C ALA A 564 -10.82 -29.29 15.84
N ALA A 565 -10.44 -28.47 14.86
CA ALA A 565 -11.39 -27.98 13.87
C ALA A 565 -12.07 -29.16 13.15
N GLY A 566 -13.39 -29.12 12.99
CA GLY A 566 -14.14 -30.23 12.41
C GLY A 566 -15.59 -30.31 12.85
N SER A 567 -16.31 -31.29 12.29
CA SER A 567 -17.71 -31.59 12.63
C SER A 567 -17.80 -32.76 13.62
N TYR A 568 -18.71 -32.66 14.57
CA TYR A 568 -18.89 -33.63 15.64
C TYR A 568 -20.37 -33.96 15.81
N GLU A 569 -20.68 -35.25 16.06
CA GLU A 569 -22.04 -35.72 16.34
C GLU A 569 -22.08 -36.57 17.61
N TYR A 570 -23.05 -36.30 18.48
CA TYR A 570 -23.25 -37.02 19.74
C TYR A 570 -24.72 -37.39 19.93
N PRO A 571 -25.03 -38.64 20.31
CA PRO A 571 -26.38 -38.98 20.72
C PRO A 571 -26.73 -38.38 22.08
N PHE A 572 -27.96 -37.89 22.22
CA PHE A 572 -28.53 -37.41 23.48
C PHE A 572 -29.84 -38.13 23.80
N GLN A 573 -29.89 -38.72 24.99
CA GLN A 573 -31.06 -39.43 25.52
C GLN A 573 -31.72 -38.55 26.59
N ALA A 574 -32.99 -38.21 26.40
CA ALA A 574 -33.73 -37.35 27.34
C ALA A 574 -34.06 -38.04 28.67
N GLY A 575 -34.04 -39.37 28.75
CA GLY A 575 -34.31 -40.09 30.00
C GLY A 575 -35.66 -39.69 30.64
N GLN A 576 -35.62 -39.19 31.88
CA GLN A 576 -36.81 -38.78 32.66
C GLN A 576 -37.18 -37.29 32.49
N LEU A 577 -36.58 -36.58 31.52
CA LEU A 577 -36.94 -35.19 31.27
C LEU A 577 -38.41 -35.07 30.86
N ALA A 578 -39.12 -34.11 31.46
CA ALA A 578 -40.50 -33.82 31.12
C ALA A 578 -40.58 -33.27 29.69
N ALA A 579 -41.67 -33.57 28.97
CA ALA A 579 -41.90 -32.96 27.67
C ALA A 579 -41.98 -31.43 27.80
N GLY A 580 -41.29 -30.71 26.91
CA GLY A 580 -41.09 -29.28 27.06
C GLY A 580 -39.92 -28.74 26.25
N VAL A 581 -39.63 -27.46 26.48
CA VAL A 581 -38.57 -26.73 25.80
C VAL A 581 -37.27 -26.78 26.61
N TYR A 582 -36.17 -27.09 25.92
CA TYR A 582 -34.82 -27.09 26.45
C TYR A 582 -33.89 -26.28 25.54
N TYR A 583 -32.72 -25.91 26.07
CA TYR A 583 -31.69 -25.16 25.36
C TYR A 583 -30.38 -25.94 25.32
N LEU A 584 -29.91 -26.21 24.11
CA LEU A 584 -28.62 -26.79 23.83
C LEU A 584 -27.57 -25.69 23.75
N VAL A 585 -26.51 -25.77 24.54
CA VAL A 585 -25.50 -24.72 24.70
C VAL A 585 -24.13 -25.29 24.32
N LEU A 586 -23.55 -24.79 23.24
CA LEU A 586 -22.16 -25.05 22.82
C LEU A 586 -21.26 -23.90 23.28
N GLN A 587 -20.19 -24.21 24.00
CA GLN A 587 -19.13 -23.28 24.36
C GLN A 587 -17.81 -23.78 23.79
N ALA A 588 -17.11 -22.96 23.00
CA ALA A 588 -15.78 -23.24 22.47
C ALA A 588 -14.87 -22.00 22.64
N GLY A 589 -13.96 -22.03 23.62
CA GLY A 589 -13.21 -20.83 24.01
C GLY A 589 -14.13 -19.71 24.50
N GLU A 590 -14.01 -18.51 23.93
CA GLU A 590 -14.87 -17.34 24.25
C GLU A 590 -16.20 -17.32 23.47
N LYS A 591 -16.39 -18.22 22.49
CA LYS A 591 -17.60 -18.26 21.66
C LYS A 591 -18.65 -19.21 22.25
N GLN A 592 -19.91 -18.77 22.22
CA GLN A 592 -21.06 -19.53 22.70
C GLN A 592 -22.18 -19.55 21.66
N LEU A 593 -22.82 -20.70 21.47
CA LEU A 593 -24.06 -20.84 20.71
C LEU A 593 -25.13 -21.50 21.57
N VAL A 594 -26.38 -21.07 21.38
CA VAL A 594 -27.54 -21.62 22.06
C VAL A 594 -28.60 -21.96 21.02
N GLU A 595 -29.11 -23.18 21.07
CA GLU A 595 -30.18 -23.65 20.19
C GLU A 595 -31.34 -24.20 21.02
N LYS A 596 -32.57 -23.89 20.61
CA LYS A 596 -33.77 -24.43 21.24
C LYS A 596 -34.06 -25.84 20.72
N ILE A 597 -34.23 -26.79 21.64
CA ILE A 597 -34.68 -28.14 21.33
C ILE A 597 -35.98 -28.47 22.06
N VAL A 598 -36.84 -29.28 21.44
CA VAL A 598 -38.17 -29.62 21.96
C VAL A 598 -38.29 -31.13 22.17
N LEU A 599 -38.52 -31.54 23.41
CA LEU A 599 -38.85 -32.92 23.75
C LEU A 599 -40.37 -33.11 23.66
N ALA A 600 -40.81 -33.92 22.70
CA ALA A 600 -42.20 -34.36 22.55
C ALA A 600 -42.40 -35.73 23.23
N LYS A 601 -43.62 -35.99 23.72
CA LYS A 601 -44.00 -37.34 24.17
C LYS A 601 -44.27 -38.27 22.98
#